data_AF-A0A5N5Q5K1-F1
#
_entry.id   AF-A0A5N5Q5K1-F1
#
_cell.length_a   1.000
_cell.length_b   1.000
_cell.length_c   1.000
_cell.angle_alpha   90.00
_cell.angle_beta   90.00
_cell.angle_gamma   90.00
#
_symmetry.space_group_name_H-M   'P 1'
#
loop_
_entity.id
_entity.type
_entity.pdbx_description
1 polymer ?
#
loop_
_entity_poly.entity_id
_entity_poly.type
_entity_poly.pdbx_seq_one_letter_code
_entity_poly.pdbx_strand_id
1 'polypeptide(L)'
;MTDVGQQLEGDACREAISFLVHVADEAEVMQKMKQTFKHRQELVHNPERSADVLNIFPRFLDVKGLINQDFSLLFNSETSNKLLERGETAFKQKIINEGQSLTSTAEIQSLISAAEGQGSENDWDSDMSSVLLLLHLLPPPPGKKKTKICSTEAVERLVNFHKSCTSIEGLISGRESHQPYLRASGRLWKSKIDKFYVVVDKHLIPCAGTSSLSAVDELFKVHYVFNLAYEGALVNVFTFLQTTIYNIDIGLISESPRVTELRAKLLN
;
A
#
# COMPACT_ATOMS: atom_id res chain seq x y z
N MET A 1 4.63 15.80 18.59
CA MET A 1 4.76 16.51 17.30
C MET A 1 5.98 15.94 16.60
N THR A 2 5.83 15.34 15.42
CA THR A 2 6.94 14.81 14.63
C THR A 2 7.85 15.96 14.19
N ASP A 3 9.16 15.84 14.35
CA ASP A 3 10.11 16.81 13.82
C ASP A 3 10.15 16.69 12.29
N VAL A 4 9.41 17.56 11.63
CA VAL A 4 9.33 17.64 10.16
C VAL A 4 10.57 18.32 9.54
N GLY A 5 11.56 18.74 10.36
CA GLY A 5 12.72 19.49 9.92
C GLY A 5 12.37 20.89 9.38
N GLN A 6 13.38 21.59 8.83
CA GLN A 6 13.18 22.91 8.22
C GLN A 6 12.34 22.79 6.94
N GLN A 7 11.17 23.44 6.94
CA GLN A 7 10.24 23.48 5.81
C GLN A 7 10.40 24.81 5.06
N LEU A 8 10.37 24.75 3.72
CA LEU A 8 10.48 25.92 2.86
C LEU A 8 9.10 26.53 2.61
N GLU A 9 9.04 27.85 2.55
CA GLU A 9 7.82 28.63 2.35
C GLU A 9 8.04 29.70 1.26
N GLY A 10 6.95 30.25 0.72
CA GLY A 10 6.99 31.35 -0.26
C GLY A 10 7.84 31.04 -1.50
N ASP A 11 8.72 31.98 -1.87
CA ASP A 11 9.58 31.85 -3.06
C ASP A 11 10.56 30.69 -2.96
N ALA A 12 11.16 30.45 -1.79
CA ALA A 12 12.10 29.35 -1.60
C ALA A 12 11.45 27.97 -1.82
N CYS A 13 10.16 27.83 -1.48
CA CYS A 13 9.39 26.63 -1.78
C CYS A 13 9.17 26.47 -3.29
N ARG A 14 8.76 27.54 -3.99
CA ARG A 14 8.57 27.55 -5.44
C ARG A 14 9.86 27.20 -6.19
N GLU A 15 10.98 27.79 -5.78
CA GLU A 15 12.30 27.50 -6.34
C GLU A 15 12.69 26.04 -6.14
N ALA A 16 12.47 25.48 -4.94
CA ALA A 16 12.74 24.07 -4.67
C ALA A 16 11.88 23.13 -5.53
N ILE A 17 10.61 23.45 -5.76
CA ILE A 17 9.73 22.68 -6.65
C ILE A 17 10.20 22.77 -8.09
N SER A 18 10.56 23.96 -8.58
CA SER A 18 11.12 24.11 -9.92
C SER A 18 12.45 23.36 -10.09
N PHE A 19 13.27 23.31 -9.05
CA PHE A 19 14.53 22.57 -9.03
C PHE A 19 14.32 21.05 -9.17
N LEU A 20 13.27 20.51 -8.52
CA LEU A 20 12.95 19.08 -8.56
C LEU A 20 12.71 18.53 -9.98
N VAL A 21 12.31 19.38 -10.92
CA VAL A 21 12.07 19.02 -12.34
C VAL A 21 13.37 18.66 -13.07
N HIS A 22 14.51 19.22 -12.67
CA HIS A 22 15.76 19.15 -13.44
C HIS A 22 16.90 18.42 -12.73
N VAL A 23 16.83 18.25 -11.41
CA VAL A 23 17.90 17.63 -10.62
C VAL A 23 18.02 16.14 -10.91
N ALA A 24 19.24 15.62 -11.07
CA ALA A 24 19.48 14.18 -11.26
C ALA A 24 19.87 13.46 -9.96
N ASP A 25 20.46 14.17 -9.00
CA ASP A 25 20.94 13.60 -7.75
C ASP A 25 19.78 13.19 -6.83
N GLU A 26 19.64 11.89 -6.55
CA GLU A 26 18.55 11.36 -5.73
C GLU A 26 18.61 11.86 -4.28
N ALA A 27 19.79 12.12 -3.71
CA ALA A 27 19.90 12.60 -2.34
C ALA A 27 19.41 14.05 -2.22
N GLU A 28 19.75 14.91 -3.19
CA GLU A 28 19.22 16.27 -3.30
C GLU A 28 17.70 16.25 -3.53
N VAL A 29 17.19 15.33 -4.36
CA VAL A 29 15.74 15.15 -4.55
C VAL A 29 15.07 14.81 -3.23
N MET A 30 15.55 13.80 -2.51
CA MET A 30 14.97 13.38 -1.24
C MET A 30 14.97 14.54 -0.23
N GLN A 31 16.07 15.29 -0.15
CA GLN A 31 16.18 16.45 0.73
C GLN A 31 15.18 17.56 0.35
N LYS A 32 15.09 17.92 -0.93
CA LYS A 32 14.16 18.95 -1.42
C LYS A 32 12.71 18.51 -1.28
N MET A 33 12.43 17.23 -1.50
CA MET A 33 11.12 16.63 -1.22
C MET A 33 10.79 16.76 0.27
N LYS A 34 11.71 16.43 1.18
CA LYS A 34 11.51 16.59 2.63
C LYS A 34 11.22 18.05 3.01
N GLN A 35 11.96 18.99 2.43
CA GLN A 35 11.84 20.44 2.68
C GLN A 35 10.54 21.06 2.15
N THR A 36 9.86 20.41 1.20
CA THR A 36 8.61 20.86 0.58
C THR A 36 7.38 20.10 1.08
N PHE A 37 7.55 19.27 2.12
CA PHE A 37 6.52 18.39 2.64
C PHE A 37 5.25 19.12 3.10
N LYS A 38 5.36 20.22 3.85
CA LYS A 38 4.19 21.01 4.28
C LYS A 38 3.36 21.51 3.10
N HIS A 39 4.03 22.03 2.06
CA HIS A 39 3.34 22.49 0.86
C HIS A 39 2.62 21.34 0.13
N ARG A 40 3.24 20.15 0.05
CA ARG A 40 2.57 18.95 -0.44
C ARG A 40 1.35 18.58 0.39
N GLN A 41 1.46 18.64 1.72
CA GLN A 41 0.35 18.31 2.61
C GLN A 41 -0.83 19.26 2.43
N GLU A 42 -0.58 20.57 2.29
CA GLU A 42 -1.63 21.54 1.95
C GLU A 42 -2.28 21.23 0.59
N LEU A 43 -1.48 20.78 -0.38
CA LEU A 43 -1.95 20.45 -1.72
C LEU A 43 -2.86 19.21 -1.74
N VAL A 44 -2.48 18.11 -1.09
CA VAL A 44 -3.27 16.85 -1.07
C VAL A 44 -4.56 16.97 -0.26
N HIS A 45 -4.63 17.92 0.67
CA HIS A 45 -5.85 18.24 1.42
C HIS A 45 -6.73 19.29 0.73
N ASN A 46 -6.29 19.87 -0.39
CA ASN A 46 -7.09 20.81 -1.17
C ASN A 46 -7.86 20.05 -2.26
N PRO A 47 -9.21 19.95 -2.19
CA PRO A 47 -10.01 19.18 -3.15
C PRO A 47 -9.90 19.66 -4.60
N GLU A 48 -9.56 20.93 -4.82
CA GLU A 48 -9.44 21.50 -6.17
C GLU A 48 -8.06 21.25 -6.80
N ARG A 49 -7.06 20.89 -5.99
CA ARG A 49 -5.66 20.81 -6.41
C ARG A 49 -4.99 19.46 -6.12
N SER A 50 -5.64 18.58 -5.36
CA SER A 50 -5.07 17.28 -4.97
C SER A 50 -4.72 16.41 -6.18
N ALA A 51 -5.51 16.48 -7.25
CA ALA A 51 -5.26 15.77 -8.51
C ALA A 51 -3.94 16.19 -9.21
N ASP A 52 -3.42 17.39 -8.91
CA ASP A 52 -2.19 17.91 -9.51
C ASP A 52 -0.93 17.51 -8.74
N VAL A 53 -1.04 16.79 -7.62
CA VAL A 53 0.11 16.48 -6.75
C VAL A 53 1.24 15.77 -7.50
N LEU A 54 0.91 14.79 -8.35
CA LEU A 54 1.90 14.06 -9.14
C LEU A 54 2.45 14.88 -10.32
N ASN A 55 1.71 15.88 -10.80
CA ASN A 55 2.18 16.82 -11.82
C ASN A 55 3.16 17.84 -11.22
N ILE A 56 2.88 18.33 -10.01
CA ILE A 56 3.71 19.31 -9.32
C ILE A 56 4.95 18.64 -8.69
N PHE A 57 4.82 17.40 -8.24
CA PHE A 57 5.90 16.60 -7.66
C PHE A 57 6.13 15.33 -8.49
N PRO A 58 6.66 15.46 -9.73
CA PRO A 58 6.86 14.33 -10.63
C PRO A 58 7.88 13.32 -10.09
N ARG A 59 8.65 13.68 -9.05
CA ARG A 59 9.66 12.80 -8.48
C ARG A 59 9.12 11.57 -7.77
N PHE A 60 7.83 11.55 -7.41
CA PHE A 60 7.16 10.32 -6.99
C PHE A 60 7.14 9.25 -8.09
N LEU A 61 7.33 9.60 -9.36
CA LEU A 61 7.21 8.68 -10.50
C LEU A 61 8.54 7.99 -10.85
N ASP A 62 9.68 8.54 -10.40
CA ASP A 62 11.01 8.04 -10.76
C ASP A 62 11.94 7.79 -9.57
N VAL A 63 11.73 8.46 -8.42
CA VAL A 63 12.56 8.27 -7.21
C VAL A 63 11.84 7.40 -6.19
N LYS A 64 12.51 6.31 -5.81
CA LYS A 64 12.03 5.35 -4.81
C LYS A 64 12.12 5.91 -3.40
N GLY A 65 11.22 5.45 -2.52
CA GLY A 65 11.31 5.72 -1.08
C GLY A 65 10.66 7.03 -0.63
N LEU A 66 10.18 7.86 -1.55
CA LEU A 66 9.48 9.11 -1.23
C LEU A 66 8.17 8.88 -0.45
N ILE A 67 7.44 7.80 -0.74
CA ILE A 67 6.25 7.41 0.02
C ILE A 67 6.63 7.12 1.48
N ASN A 68 7.68 6.33 1.69
CA ASN A 68 8.19 6.01 3.03
C ASN A 68 8.68 7.24 3.77
N GLN A 69 9.35 8.17 3.06
CA GLN A 69 9.79 9.43 3.63
C GLN A 69 8.60 10.26 4.11
N ASP A 70 7.63 10.55 3.24
CA ASP A 70 6.50 11.41 3.57
C ASP A 70 5.61 10.78 4.65
N PHE A 71 5.41 9.46 4.63
CA PHE A 71 4.72 8.77 5.70
C PHE A 71 5.45 8.86 7.05
N SER A 72 6.78 8.77 7.05
CA SER A 72 7.59 8.95 8.26
C SER A 72 7.53 10.39 8.77
N LEU A 73 7.36 11.39 7.90
CA LEU A 73 7.14 12.78 8.31
C LEU A 73 5.76 12.98 8.96
N LEU A 74 4.74 12.24 8.51
CA LEU A 74 3.41 12.22 9.12
C LEU A 74 3.42 11.55 10.49
N PHE A 75 3.96 10.33 10.58
CA PHE A 75 3.73 9.43 11.72
C PHE A 75 4.98 9.01 12.49
N ASN A 76 6.16 9.55 12.17
CA ASN A 76 7.49 9.16 12.64
C ASN A 76 8.01 7.81 12.10
N SER A 77 9.33 7.60 12.21
CA SER A 77 9.99 6.39 11.69
C SER A 77 9.58 5.11 12.42
N GLU A 78 9.31 5.18 13.73
CA GLU A 78 8.86 4.03 14.51
C GLU A 78 7.54 3.51 13.96
N THR A 79 6.55 4.40 13.76
CA THR A 79 5.27 4.01 13.16
C THR A 79 5.45 3.52 11.73
N SER A 80 6.30 4.17 10.94
CA SER A 80 6.56 3.82 9.53
C SER A 80 7.09 2.39 9.35
N ASN A 81 7.83 1.86 10.32
CA ASN A 81 8.44 0.53 10.20
C ASN A 81 7.58 -0.61 10.79
N LYS A 82 6.47 -0.29 11.47
CA LYS A 82 5.68 -1.27 12.25
C LYS A 82 5.25 -2.51 11.47
N LEU A 83 4.82 -2.36 10.21
CA LEU A 83 4.36 -3.53 9.44
C LEU A 83 5.51 -4.49 9.12
N LEU A 84 6.67 -3.96 8.75
CA LEU A 84 7.84 -4.77 8.45
C LEU A 84 8.37 -5.46 9.72
N GLU A 85 8.48 -4.72 10.83
CA GLU A 85 8.93 -5.26 12.12
C GLU A 85 7.95 -6.30 12.72
N ARG A 86 6.63 -6.08 12.59
CA ARG A 86 5.62 -7.03 13.08
C ARG A 86 5.50 -8.27 12.19
N GLY A 87 5.74 -8.13 10.89
CA GLY A 87 5.79 -9.25 9.95
C GLY A 87 6.82 -10.30 10.38
N GLU A 88 7.98 -9.85 10.88
CA GLU A 88 9.09 -10.71 11.31
C GLU A 88 8.82 -11.47 12.62
N THR A 89 7.86 -11.05 13.44
CA THR A 89 7.80 -11.47 14.87
C THR A 89 6.74 -12.51 15.24
N ALA A 90 5.75 -12.79 14.38
CA ALA A 90 4.77 -13.89 14.45
C ALA A 90 3.50 -13.59 13.66
N PHE A 91 3.34 -12.36 13.17
CA PHE A 91 2.10 -11.91 12.52
C PHE A 91 1.65 -12.86 11.40
N LYS A 92 2.57 -13.22 10.50
CA LYS A 92 2.29 -14.19 9.42
C LYS A 92 1.77 -15.52 9.95
N GLN A 93 2.42 -16.09 10.97
CA GLN A 93 1.99 -17.37 11.54
C GLN A 93 0.61 -17.30 12.19
N LYS A 94 0.30 -16.20 12.89
CA LYS A 94 -1.04 -16.03 13.49
C LYS A 94 -2.13 -15.89 12.41
N ILE A 95 -1.84 -15.20 11.29
CA ILE A 95 -2.75 -15.13 10.14
C ILE A 95 -2.97 -16.50 9.50
N ILE A 96 -1.92 -17.31 9.34
CA ILE A 96 -2.02 -18.68 8.83
C ILE A 96 -2.91 -19.53 9.74
N ASN A 97 -2.69 -19.49 11.06
CA ASN A 97 -3.48 -20.24 12.04
C ASN A 97 -4.97 -19.84 12.00
N GLU A 98 -5.28 -18.54 11.94
CA GLU A 98 -6.67 -18.09 11.79
C GLU A 98 -7.26 -18.51 10.45
N GLY A 99 -6.46 -18.52 9.37
CA GLY A 99 -6.88 -19.00 8.05
C GLY A 99 -7.29 -20.47 8.04
N GLN A 100 -6.66 -21.32 8.86
CA GLN A 100 -7.05 -22.74 9.00
C GLN A 100 -8.47 -22.91 9.57
N SER A 101 -9.01 -21.91 10.26
CA SER A 101 -10.39 -21.91 10.77
C SER A 101 -11.44 -21.56 9.71
N LEU A 102 -11.04 -21.06 8.54
CA LEU A 102 -11.94 -20.73 7.45
C LEU A 102 -12.52 -21.99 6.81
N THR A 103 -13.65 -21.83 6.10
CA THR A 103 -14.20 -22.91 5.28
C THR A 103 -13.16 -23.38 4.28
N SER A 104 -12.82 -24.67 4.36
CA SER A 104 -11.77 -25.25 3.52
C SER A 104 -12.19 -25.28 2.06
N THR A 105 -11.60 -24.42 1.25
CA THR A 105 -11.73 -24.39 -0.21
C THR A 105 -10.35 -24.59 -0.84
N ALA A 106 -10.30 -24.97 -2.12
CA ALA A 106 -9.03 -25.13 -2.84
C ALA A 106 -8.20 -23.83 -2.85
N GLU A 107 -8.86 -22.68 -2.96
CA GLU A 107 -8.22 -21.35 -2.90
C GLU A 107 -7.59 -21.09 -1.52
N ILE A 108 -8.33 -21.32 -0.43
CA ILE A 108 -7.82 -21.12 0.93
C ILE A 108 -6.68 -22.09 1.25
N GLN A 109 -6.79 -23.35 0.86
CA GLN A 109 -5.73 -24.34 1.06
C GLN A 109 -4.45 -23.94 0.30
N SER A 110 -4.58 -23.52 -0.95
CA SER A 110 -3.45 -23.03 -1.76
C SER A 110 -2.80 -21.80 -1.11
N LEU A 111 -3.58 -20.83 -0.63
CA LEU A 111 -3.05 -19.65 0.06
C LEU A 111 -2.34 -19.98 1.36
N ILE A 112 -2.87 -20.91 2.16
CA ILE A 112 -2.23 -21.39 3.39
C ILE A 112 -0.89 -22.06 3.07
N SER A 113 -0.88 -23.02 2.14
CA SER A 113 0.36 -23.71 1.73
C SER A 113 1.39 -22.74 1.16
N ALA A 114 0.98 -21.78 0.33
CA ALA A 114 1.88 -20.76 -0.20
C ALA A 114 2.42 -19.84 0.90
N ALA A 115 1.59 -19.43 1.86
CA ALA A 115 2.01 -18.65 3.02
C ALA A 115 3.00 -19.40 3.92
N GLU A 116 2.87 -20.72 4.03
CA GLU A 116 3.82 -21.62 4.73
C GLU A 116 5.12 -21.88 3.93
N GLY A 117 5.23 -21.35 2.70
CA GLY A 117 6.39 -21.54 1.83
C GLY A 117 6.35 -22.84 1.01
N GLN A 118 5.22 -23.52 0.97
CA GLN A 118 4.98 -24.75 0.20
C GLN A 118 4.19 -24.49 -1.10
N GLY A 119 4.10 -23.24 -1.53
CA GLY A 119 3.39 -22.83 -2.76
C GLY A 119 4.11 -23.27 -4.03
N SER A 120 3.34 -23.33 -5.13
CA SER A 120 3.88 -23.55 -6.47
C SER A 120 4.48 -22.26 -7.05
N GLU A 121 5.22 -22.34 -8.17
CA GLU A 121 5.71 -21.14 -8.85
C GLU A 121 4.58 -20.26 -9.43
N ASN A 122 3.39 -20.83 -9.64
CA ASN A 122 2.22 -20.07 -10.11
C ASN A 122 1.53 -19.29 -8.98
N ASP A 123 1.80 -19.63 -7.73
CA ASP A 123 1.23 -18.96 -6.57
C ASP A 123 2.01 -17.70 -6.24
N TRP A 124 1.40 -16.84 -5.43
CA TRP A 124 2.10 -15.70 -4.87
C TRP A 124 3.17 -16.15 -3.86
N ASP A 125 4.16 -15.31 -3.60
CA ASP A 125 5.14 -15.58 -2.55
C ASP A 125 4.48 -15.69 -1.16
N SER A 126 5.25 -16.17 -0.18
CA SER A 126 4.76 -16.46 1.18
C SER A 126 4.14 -15.23 1.86
N ASP A 127 4.74 -14.06 1.71
CA ASP A 127 4.26 -12.86 2.38
C ASP A 127 3.00 -12.32 1.71
N MET A 128 2.98 -12.26 0.37
CA MET A 128 1.78 -11.87 -0.38
C MET A 128 0.63 -12.83 -0.10
N SER A 129 0.88 -14.14 -0.10
CA SER A 129 -0.15 -15.14 0.21
C SER A 129 -0.74 -14.96 1.61
N SER A 130 0.07 -14.57 2.60
CA SER A 130 -0.43 -14.23 3.94
C SER A 130 -1.32 -12.98 3.95
N VAL A 131 -0.99 -11.96 3.14
CA VAL A 131 -1.82 -10.76 2.97
C VAL A 131 -3.12 -11.08 2.23
N LEU A 132 -3.08 -11.96 1.22
CA LEU A 132 -4.29 -12.40 0.53
C LEU A 132 -5.19 -13.23 1.44
N LEU A 133 -4.62 -14.07 2.33
CA LEU A 133 -5.38 -14.78 3.36
C LEU A 133 -6.11 -13.82 4.32
N LEU A 134 -5.49 -12.67 4.63
CA LEU A 134 -6.13 -11.60 5.42
C LEU A 134 -7.40 -11.05 4.75
N LEU A 135 -7.47 -10.98 3.40
CA LEU A 135 -8.69 -10.59 2.68
C LEU A 135 -9.85 -11.57 2.91
N HIS A 136 -9.56 -12.86 3.08
CA HIS A 136 -10.57 -13.86 3.39
C HIS A 136 -11.00 -13.82 4.86
N LEU A 137 -10.10 -13.47 5.78
CA LEU A 137 -10.40 -13.28 7.20
C LEU A 137 -11.23 -12.01 7.45
N LEU A 138 -11.01 -10.99 6.63
CA LEU A 138 -11.64 -9.67 6.67
C LEU A 138 -12.39 -9.37 5.36
N PRO A 139 -13.48 -10.10 5.06
CA PRO A 139 -14.20 -9.91 3.80
C PRO A 139 -14.76 -8.48 3.67
N PRO A 140 -15.02 -7.99 2.44
CA PRO A 140 -15.61 -6.68 2.22
C PRO A 140 -16.90 -6.49 3.04
N PRO A 141 -17.15 -5.27 3.56
CA PRO A 141 -18.42 -4.99 4.22
C PRO A 141 -19.59 -5.21 3.25
N PRO A 142 -20.72 -5.76 3.72
CA PRO A 142 -21.88 -5.97 2.87
C PRO A 142 -22.37 -4.61 2.35
N GLY A 143 -22.24 -4.39 1.04
CA GLY A 143 -22.68 -3.16 0.40
C GLY A 143 -24.20 -2.95 0.48
N LYS A 144 -24.65 -1.69 0.43
CA LYS A 144 -26.07 -1.34 0.29
C LYS A 144 -26.70 -1.84 -1.02
N LYS A 145 -25.88 -2.18 -2.03
CA LYS A 145 -26.31 -2.81 -3.29
C LYS A 145 -25.79 -4.26 -3.32
N LYS A 146 -26.64 -5.17 -3.81
CA LYS A 146 -26.52 -6.64 -3.85
C LYS A 146 -25.32 -7.22 -4.64
N THR A 147 -24.26 -6.46 -4.88
CA THR A 147 -23.05 -7.00 -5.53
C THR A 147 -22.09 -7.44 -4.43
N LYS A 148 -22.23 -8.70 -4.01
CA LYS A 148 -21.29 -9.34 -3.08
C LYS A 148 -19.96 -9.52 -3.81
N ILE A 149 -19.05 -8.57 -3.66
CA ILE A 149 -17.67 -8.68 -4.17
C ILE A 149 -17.08 -9.96 -3.58
N CYS A 150 -16.62 -10.87 -4.43
CA CYS A 150 -16.00 -12.11 -3.98
C CYS A 150 -14.53 -11.85 -3.60
N SER A 151 -13.94 -12.74 -2.81
CA SER A 151 -12.55 -12.60 -2.39
C SER A 151 -11.58 -12.48 -3.58
N THR A 152 -11.82 -13.21 -4.67
CA THR A 152 -11.03 -13.12 -5.90
C THR A 152 -11.04 -11.71 -6.51
N GLU A 153 -12.17 -11.02 -6.49
CA GLU A 153 -12.26 -9.64 -6.96
C GLU A 153 -11.56 -8.65 -6.01
N ALA A 154 -11.58 -8.92 -4.69
CA ALA A 154 -10.79 -8.15 -3.73
C ALA A 154 -9.28 -8.32 -3.95
N VAL A 155 -8.82 -9.52 -4.31
CA VAL A 155 -7.41 -9.77 -4.70
C VAL A 155 -7.03 -8.91 -5.90
N GLU A 156 -7.86 -8.88 -6.96
CA GLU A 156 -7.59 -8.04 -8.16
C GLU A 156 -7.56 -6.54 -7.87
N ARG A 157 -8.29 -6.09 -6.83
CA ARG A 157 -8.26 -4.69 -6.37
C ARG A 157 -7.05 -4.39 -5.48
N LEU A 158 -6.44 -5.41 -4.86
CA LEU A 158 -5.22 -5.24 -4.07
C LEU A 158 -3.98 -5.29 -4.96
N VAL A 159 -3.83 -6.34 -5.78
CA VAL A 159 -2.61 -6.60 -6.55
C VAL A 159 -2.89 -7.24 -7.91
N ASN A 160 -2.20 -6.74 -8.93
CA ASN A 160 -2.25 -7.28 -10.28
C ASN A 160 -0.86 -7.75 -10.73
N PHE A 161 -0.77 -9.02 -11.14
CA PHE A 161 0.45 -9.57 -11.75
C PHE A 161 0.55 -9.19 -13.22
N HIS A 162 1.73 -8.75 -13.64
CA HIS A 162 2.04 -8.41 -15.02
C HIS A 162 3.33 -9.09 -15.46
N LYS A 163 3.29 -9.71 -16.63
CA LYS A 163 4.45 -10.34 -17.23
C LYS A 163 5.33 -9.27 -17.87
N SER A 164 6.57 -9.11 -17.44
CA SER A 164 7.48 -8.01 -17.84
C SER A 164 7.78 -7.89 -19.35
N CYS A 165 7.33 -8.82 -20.19
CA CYS A 165 7.55 -8.83 -21.65
C CYS A 165 6.40 -8.20 -22.48
N THR A 166 5.34 -7.69 -21.85
CA THR A 166 4.24 -6.99 -22.53
C THR A 166 4.38 -5.47 -22.38
N SER A 167 4.09 -4.69 -23.43
CA SER A 167 4.35 -3.24 -23.45
C SER A 167 3.61 -2.51 -22.33
N ILE A 168 4.23 -1.49 -21.75
CA ILE A 168 3.68 -0.73 -20.62
C ILE A 168 2.46 0.12 -21.03
N GLU A 169 2.39 0.52 -22.31
CA GLU A 169 1.42 1.49 -22.83
C GLU A 169 0.00 0.92 -23.01
N GLY A 170 -0.17 -0.40 -23.14
CA GLY A 170 -1.50 -1.03 -23.20
C GLY A 170 -2.19 -1.19 -21.83
N LEU A 171 -1.55 -0.76 -20.74
CA LEU A 171 -1.80 -1.28 -19.39
C LEU A 171 -2.55 -0.35 -18.43
N ILE A 172 -2.84 0.88 -18.84
CA ILE A 172 -3.52 1.91 -18.03
C ILE A 172 -4.94 2.19 -18.56
N SER A 173 -5.20 1.82 -19.82
CA SER A 173 -6.35 2.29 -20.61
C SER A 173 -7.66 1.49 -20.43
N GLY A 174 -7.75 0.56 -19.46
CA GLY A 174 -8.85 -0.42 -19.43
C GLY A 174 -9.64 -0.59 -18.14
N ARG A 175 -9.20 -0.05 -16.99
CA ARG A 175 -9.89 -0.26 -15.70
C ARG A 175 -10.08 1.07 -14.98
N GLU A 176 -11.23 1.69 -15.22
CA GLU A 176 -11.70 2.83 -14.44
C GLU A 176 -12.33 2.30 -13.15
N SER A 177 -11.73 2.55 -11.99
CA SER A 177 -12.45 2.92 -10.74
C SER A 177 -11.74 2.50 -9.43
N HIS A 178 -10.71 1.65 -9.43
CA HIS A 178 -10.15 1.10 -8.18
C HIS A 178 -8.69 1.48 -8.03
N GLN A 179 -8.42 2.58 -7.33
CA GLN A 179 -7.09 3.08 -7.00
C GLN A 179 -7.07 3.55 -5.54
N PRO A 180 -5.93 3.46 -4.84
CA PRO A 180 -4.66 2.90 -5.30
C PRO A 180 -4.62 1.36 -5.24
N TYR A 181 -3.77 0.73 -6.06
CA TYR A 181 -3.55 -0.73 -6.05
C TYR A 181 -2.11 -1.09 -6.43
N LEU A 182 -1.68 -2.31 -6.11
CA LEU A 182 -0.36 -2.82 -6.45
C LEU A 182 -0.29 -3.42 -7.85
N ARG A 183 0.82 -3.16 -8.51
CA ARG A 183 1.21 -3.81 -9.75
C ARG A 183 2.52 -4.54 -9.54
N ALA A 184 2.46 -5.87 -9.61
CA ALA A 184 3.62 -6.74 -9.49
C ALA A 184 4.12 -7.13 -10.88
N SER A 185 5.36 -6.77 -11.23
CA SER A 185 5.98 -7.11 -12.51
C SER A 185 6.99 -8.23 -12.33
N GLY A 186 6.79 -9.36 -13.00
CA GLY A 186 7.70 -10.50 -12.98
C GLY A 186 7.87 -11.12 -14.36
N ARG A 187 8.96 -11.86 -14.58
CA ARG A 187 9.23 -12.48 -15.90
C ARG A 187 8.26 -13.59 -16.28
N LEU A 188 7.97 -14.50 -15.34
CA LEU A 188 7.25 -15.75 -15.62
C LEU A 188 6.27 -16.15 -14.51
N TRP A 189 6.63 -15.95 -13.24
CA TRP A 189 5.99 -16.58 -12.10
C TRP A 189 5.56 -15.56 -11.04
N LYS A 190 4.41 -15.78 -10.39
CA LYS A 190 3.91 -14.88 -9.31
C LYS A 190 4.73 -14.99 -8.03
N SER A 191 5.42 -16.12 -7.83
CA SER A 191 6.33 -16.32 -6.71
C SER A 191 7.67 -15.58 -6.86
N LYS A 192 7.95 -15.03 -8.05
CA LYS A 192 9.20 -14.35 -8.40
C LYS A 192 8.91 -13.01 -9.09
N ILE A 193 8.58 -12.02 -8.29
CA ILE A 193 8.35 -10.64 -8.73
C ILE A 193 9.68 -9.88 -8.78
N ASP A 194 9.94 -9.18 -9.88
CA ASP A 194 11.15 -8.36 -10.05
C ASP A 194 10.96 -6.95 -9.47
N LYS A 195 9.77 -6.36 -9.66
CA LYS A 195 9.47 -4.98 -9.29
C LYS A 195 8.00 -4.82 -8.89
N PHE A 196 7.75 -3.97 -7.91
CA PHE A 196 6.41 -3.52 -7.56
C PHE A 196 6.24 -2.03 -7.87
N TYR A 197 5.02 -1.67 -8.22
CA TYR A 197 4.58 -0.29 -8.39
C TYR A 197 3.23 -0.10 -7.70
N VAL A 198 3.02 1.06 -7.10
CA VAL A 198 1.68 1.50 -6.69
C VAL A 198 1.07 2.31 -7.83
N VAL A 199 -0.14 1.95 -8.25
CA VAL A 199 -0.88 2.70 -9.26
C VAL A 199 -1.75 3.75 -8.58
N VAL A 200 -1.52 5.02 -8.91
CA VAL A 200 -2.28 6.18 -8.39
C VAL A 200 -2.54 7.14 -9.54
N ASP A 201 -3.79 7.54 -9.74
CA ASP A 201 -4.23 8.45 -10.81
C ASP A 201 -3.64 8.12 -12.18
N LYS A 202 -3.66 6.83 -12.54
CA LYS A 202 -3.10 6.28 -13.79
C LYS A 202 -1.56 6.38 -13.91
N HIS A 203 -0.87 6.82 -12.86
CA HIS A 203 0.59 6.85 -12.79
C HIS A 203 1.14 5.63 -12.04
N LEU A 204 2.39 5.27 -12.35
CA LEU A 204 3.13 4.20 -11.68
C LEU A 204 4.16 4.82 -10.72
N ILE A 205 3.97 4.61 -9.42
CA ILE A 205 4.91 5.00 -8.38
C ILE A 205 5.79 3.78 -8.07
N PRO A 206 7.11 3.84 -8.28
CA PRO A 206 7.99 2.70 -8.01
C PRO A 206 8.13 2.44 -6.51
N CYS A 207 7.91 1.20 -6.09
CA CYS A 207 8.18 0.79 -4.71
C CYS A 207 9.69 0.82 -4.43
N ALA A 208 10.05 1.20 -3.21
CA ALA A 208 11.42 1.14 -2.72
C ALA A 208 11.84 -0.31 -2.45
N GLY A 209 10.99 -1.05 -1.75
CA GLY A 209 11.26 -2.42 -1.39
C GLY A 209 11.04 -3.40 -2.56
N THR A 210 11.69 -4.56 -2.46
CA THR A 210 11.60 -5.65 -3.45
C THR A 210 10.72 -6.80 -2.99
N SER A 211 10.36 -6.86 -1.70
CA SER A 211 9.46 -7.89 -1.17
C SER A 211 8.00 -7.47 -1.36
N SER A 212 7.11 -8.45 -1.49
CA SER A 212 5.67 -8.22 -1.51
C SER A 212 5.16 -7.53 -0.24
N LEU A 213 5.71 -7.86 0.93
CA LEU A 213 5.35 -7.21 2.19
C LEU A 213 5.68 -5.72 2.17
N SER A 214 6.86 -5.35 1.67
CA SER A 214 7.25 -3.95 1.51
C SER A 214 6.38 -3.20 0.50
N ALA A 215 5.92 -3.87 -0.55
CA ALA A 215 4.98 -3.30 -1.49
C ALA A 215 3.61 -3.03 -0.85
N VAL A 216 3.10 -3.95 -0.02
CA VAL A 216 1.84 -3.78 0.72
C VAL A 216 1.95 -2.66 1.77
N ASP A 217 3.09 -2.57 2.45
CA ASP A 217 3.42 -1.45 3.33
C ASP A 217 3.36 -0.11 2.59
N GLU A 218 4.02 0.01 1.43
CA GLU A 218 3.98 1.23 0.63
C GLU A 218 2.58 1.53 0.08
N LEU A 219 1.80 0.52 -0.34
CA LEU A 219 0.40 0.70 -0.76
C LEU A 219 -0.46 1.28 0.37
N PHE A 220 -0.31 0.78 1.59
CA PHE A 220 -1.02 1.32 2.74
C PHE A 220 -0.63 2.80 2.98
N LYS A 221 0.68 3.09 2.97
CA LYS A 221 1.22 4.44 3.21
C LYS A 221 0.76 5.48 2.19
N VAL A 222 0.63 5.09 0.92
CA VAL A 222 0.13 5.94 -0.18
C VAL A 222 -1.22 6.59 0.15
N HIS A 223 -2.11 5.90 0.88
CA HIS A 223 -3.40 6.46 1.28
C HIS A 223 -3.26 7.68 2.20
N TYR A 224 -2.24 7.71 3.05
CA TYR A 224 -1.99 8.87 3.92
C TYR A 224 -1.18 9.95 3.22
N VAL A 225 -0.16 9.56 2.44
CA VAL A 225 0.70 10.50 1.72
C VAL A 225 -0.10 11.37 0.75
N PHE A 226 -1.07 10.79 0.05
CA PHE A 226 -1.92 11.50 -0.91
C PHE A 226 -3.35 11.76 -0.43
N ASN A 227 -3.66 11.48 0.85
CA ASN A 227 -5.00 11.67 1.42
C ASN A 227 -6.12 10.98 0.60
N LEU A 228 -5.92 9.69 0.31
CA LEU A 228 -6.85 8.86 -0.47
C LEU A 228 -7.74 8.04 0.46
N ALA A 229 -9.02 7.92 0.09
CA ALA A 229 -9.94 7.01 0.76
C ALA A 229 -9.60 5.55 0.46
N TYR A 230 -9.85 4.66 1.42
CA TYR A 230 -9.73 3.22 1.20
C TYR A 230 -10.75 2.72 0.17
N GLU A 231 -10.30 1.87 -0.74
CA GLU A 231 -11.17 1.12 -1.65
C GLU A 231 -12.18 0.29 -0.83
N GLY A 232 -13.46 0.35 -1.21
CA GLY A 232 -14.55 -0.25 -0.44
C GLY A 232 -14.41 -1.77 -0.24
N ALA A 233 -13.79 -2.48 -1.20
CA ALA A 233 -13.49 -3.91 -1.05
C ALA A 233 -12.39 -4.20 -0.02
N LEU A 234 -11.47 -3.26 0.19
CA LEU A 234 -10.27 -3.42 0.99
C LEU A 234 -10.33 -2.70 2.33
N VAL A 235 -11.40 -1.94 2.59
CA VAL A 235 -11.56 -1.10 3.78
C VAL A 235 -11.31 -1.87 5.07
N ASN A 236 -11.84 -3.09 5.23
CA ASN A 236 -11.62 -3.87 6.45
C ASN A 236 -10.14 -4.25 6.64
N VAL A 237 -9.43 -4.60 5.56
CA VAL A 237 -8.00 -4.92 5.60
C VAL A 237 -7.18 -3.67 5.93
N PHE A 238 -7.42 -2.54 5.26
CA PHE A 238 -6.67 -1.32 5.55
C PHE A 238 -6.98 -0.74 6.93
N THR A 239 -8.24 -0.76 7.38
CA THR A 239 -8.63 -0.42 8.75
C THR A 239 -7.92 -1.32 9.76
N PHE A 240 -7.82 -2.63 9.49
CA PHE A 240 -7.08 -3.56 10.33
C PHE A 240 -5.58 -3.21 10.38
N LEU A 241 -4.94 -2.92 9.25
CA LEU A 241 -3.54 -2.49 9.22
C LEU A 241 -3.35 -1.20 10.02
N GLN A 242 -4.16 -0.17 9.75
CA GLN A 242 -4.15 1.13 10.43
C GLN A 242 -4.15 0.98 11.95
N THR A 243 -5.10 0.22 12.48
CA THR A 243 -5.38 0.16 13.92
C THR A 243 -4.61 -0.92 14.65
N THR A 244 -4.44 -2.10 14.04
CA THR A 244 -3.80 -3.25 14.70
C THR A 244 -2.30 -3.24 14.51
N ILE A 245 -1.81 -2.82 13.34
CA ILE A 245 -0.38 -2.87 12.99
C ILE A 245 0.27 -1.51 13.25
N TYR A 246 -0.23 -0.45 12.62
CA TYR A 246 0.36 0.89 12.73
C TYR A 246 -0.04 1.64 14.01
N ASN A 247 -1.11 1.21 14.68
CA ASN A 247 -1.69 1.89 15.84
C ASN A 247 -2.05 3.36 15.59
N ILE A 248 -2.56 3.65 14.38
CA ILE A 248 -3.02 4.98 13.97
C ILE A 248 -4.52 5.08 14.28
N ASP A 249 -4.94 6.21 14.85
CA ASP A 249 -6.34 6.58 15.13
C ASP A 249 -7.17 5.53 15.90
N ILE A 250 -6.51 4.77 16.79
CA ILE A 250 -7.18 3.77 17.63
C ILE A 250 -8.30 4.44 18.43
N GLY A 251 -9.52 3.92 18.29
CA GLY A 251 -10.71 4.43 18.99
C GLY A 251 -11.33 5.69 18.38
N LEU A 252 -10.75 6.24 17.32
CA LEU A 252 -11.31 7.39 16.59
C LEU A 252 -12.07 6.93 15.33
N ILE A 253 -11.61 5.88 14.68
CA ILE A 253 -12.25 5.32 13.48
C ILE A 253 -13.25 4.22 13.83
N SER A 254 -14.34 4.14 13.04
CA SER A 254 -15.30 3.05 13.15
C SER A 254 -14.71 1.76 12.59
N GLU A 255 -14.61 0.74 13.42
CA GLU A 255 -14.15 -0.59 13.03
C GLU A 255 -15.34 -1.52 12.80
N SER A 256 -15.20 -2.47 11.87
CA SER A 256 -16.18 -3.55 11.76
C SER A 256 -15.98 -4.56 12.90
N PRO A 257 -17.04 -5.22 13.40
CA PRO A 257 -16.92 -6.24 14.44
C PRO A 257 -15.88 -7.31 14.13
N ARG A 258 -15.71 -7.63 12.84
CA ARG A 258 -14.73 -8.60 12.36
C ARG A 258 -13.28 -8.14 12.51
N VAL A 259 -13.01 -6.85 12.26
CA VAL A 259 -11.69 -6.25 12.49
C VAL A 259 -11.33 -6.31 13.97
N THR A 260 -12.27 -5.94 14.85
CA THR A 260 -12.06 -5.98 16.30
C THR A 260 -11.87 -7.41 16.82
N GLU A 261 -12.66 -8.38 16.33
CA GLU A 261 -12.51 -9.80 16.67
C GLU A 261 -11.14 -10.34 16.26
N LEU A 262 -10.74 -10.09 15.00
CA LEU A 262 -9.44 -10.56 14.50
C LEU A 262 -8.29 -9.90 15.27
N ARG A 263 -8.37 -8.59 15.55
CA ARG A 263 -7.37 -7.90 16.38
C ARG A 263 -7.21 -8.59 17.73
N ALA A 264 -8.33 -8.88 18.41
CA ALA A 264 -8.29 -9.53 19.71
C ALA A 264 -7.59 -10.89 19.63
N LYS A 265 -7.83 -11.68 18.59
CA LYS A 265 -7.17 -12.99 18.41
C LYS A 265 -5.67 -12.88 18.11
N LEU A 266 -5.26 -11.87 17.34
CA LEU A 266 -3.85 -11.72 16.97
C LEU A 266 -3.00 -11.01 18.04
N LEU A 267 -3.61 -10.23 18.94
CA LEU A 267 -2.89 -9.54 20.02
C LEU A 267 -2.87 -10.32 21.34
N ASN A 268 -3.76 -11.31 21.50
CA ASN A 268 -3.68 -12.31 22.57
C ASN A 268 -2.73 -13.46 22.17
#